data_AF-A0AAW8DBX1-F1
#
_entry.id   AF-A0AAW8DBX1-F1
#
_cell.length_a   1.000
_cell.length_b   1.000
_cell.length_c   1.000
_cell.angle_alpha   90.00
_cell.angle_beta   90.00
_cell.angle_gamma   90.00
#
_symmetry.space_group_name_H-M   'P 1'
#
loop_
_entity.id
_entity.type
_entity.pdbx_description
1 polymer ?
#
loop_
_entity_poly.entity_id
_entity_poly.type
_entity_poly.pdbx_seq_one_letter_code
_entity_poly.pdbx_strand_id
1 'polypeptide(L)'
;MMRINDLLSMDPALRRYTSIAEMDPLAEEDALQEAQVLDVRFDALAGIAGILFDLRQALQLREANTGVLVAQGVHGLTWAGPGRNTALTAWSIGSSIPRARDQLFELSLAMWPYPGARLSLIAEDAAFFVGNVPGLAEAPPDYIGRDRAALGHEVSSWDSLFEPTSAVFLGGTGSGG
;
A
#
# COMPACT_ATOMS: atom_id res chain seq x y z
N MET A 1 0.30 -18.67 -5.64
CA MET A 1 1.29 -17.59 -5.71
C MET A 1 1.05 -16.79 -6.99
N MET A 2 1.18 -15.47 -6.93
CA MET A 2 0.98 -14.54 -8.06
C MET A 2 2.06 -13.47 -8.03
N ARG A 3 2.14 -12.58 -9.02
CA ARG A 3 2.96 -11.37 -8.90
C ARG A 3 2.16 -10.28 -8.22
N ILE A 4 2.85 -9.38 -7.50
CA ILE A 4 2.19 -8.20 -6.92
C ILE A 4 1.47 -7.39 -8.01
N ASN A 5 2.09 -7.24 -9.19
CA ASN A 5 1.48 -6.54 -10.32
C ASN A 5 0.15 -7.14 -10.80
N ASP A 6 -0.11 -8.43 -10.57
CA ASP A 6 -1.36 -9.07 -10.97
C ASP A 6 -2.55 -8.53 -10.18
N LEU A 7 -2.32 -8.02 -8.96
CA LEU A 7 -3.34 -7.41 -8.11
C LEU A 7 -3.93 -6.13 -8.71
N LEU A 8 -3.17 -5.42 -9.57
CA LEU A 8 -3.64 -4.19 -10.22
C LEU A 8 -4.83 -4.44 -11.15
N SER A 9 -5.06 -5.68 -11.57
CA SER A 9 -6.23 -6.05 -12.36
C SER A 9 -7.55 -5.99 -11.57
N MET A 10 -7.48 -6.10 -10.24
CA MET A 10 -8.64 -6.28 -9.35
C MET A 10 -9.62 -7.35 -9.87
N ASP A 11 -9.09 -8.47 -10.36
CA ASP A 11 -9.90 -9.60 -10.78
C ASP A 11 -10.88 -9.99 -9.66
N PRO A 12 -12.21 -10.12 -9.94
CA PRO A 12 -13.18 -10.56 -8.95
C PRO A 12 -12.81 -11.86 -8.21
N ALA A 13 -12.01 -12.73 -8.83
CA ALA A 13 -11.48 -13.93 -8.21
C ALA A 13 -10.62 -13.64 -6.96
N LEU A 14 -10.05 -12.44 -6.83
CA LEU A 14 -9.27 -12.00 -5.67
C LEU A 14 -10.13 -11.86 -4.41
N ARG A 15 -11.46 -11.74 -4.53
CA ARG A 15 -12.37 -11.73 -3.37
C ARG A 15 -12.33 -13.03 -2.56
N ARG A 16 -11.75 -14.11 -3.08
CA ARG A 16 -11.48 -15.33 -2.31
C ARG A 16 -10.55 -15.11 -1.11
N TYR A 17 -9.77 -14.02 -1.10
CA TYR A 17 -8.91 -13.64 0.02
C TYR A 17 -9.60 -12.78 1.06
N THR A 18 -10.90 -12.50 0.89
CA THR A 18 -11.66 -11.72 1.88
C THR A 18 -11.59 -12.41 3.23
N SER A 19 -11.10 -11.69 4.24
CA SER A 19 -11.10 -12.13 5.62
C SER A 19 -11.35 -10.96 6.56
N ILE A 20 -11.54 -11.27 7.84
CA ILE A 20 -11.46 -10.26 8.89
C ILE A 20 -9.97 -9.90 9.03
N ALA A 21 -9.64 -8.61 8.94
CA ALA A 21 -8.29 -8.10 9.16
C ALA A 21 -8.03 -7.91 10.67
N GLU A 22 -6.76 -7.95 11.09
CA GLU A 22 -6.35 -7.54 12.45
C GLU A 22 -6.80 -6.10 12.73
N MET A 23 -6.61 -5.23 11.72
CA MET A 23 -7.15 -3.89 11.64
C MET A 23 -7.36 -3.55 10.16
N ASP A 24 -8.47 -2.90 9.81
CA ASP A 24 -8.85 -2.61 8.43
C ASP A 24 -8.23 -1.27 7.94
N PRO A 25 -7.25 -1.29 7.01
CA PRO A 25 -6.61 -0.05 6.52
C PRO A 25 -7.51 0.85 5.68
N LEU A 26 -8.68 0.36 5.26
CA LEU A 26 -9.66 1.10 4.48
C LEU A 26 -10.73 1.75 5.37
N ALA A 27 -10.80 1.40 6.65
CA ALA A 27 -11.84 1.86 7.57
C ALA A 27 -11.33 2.42 8.90
N GLU A 28 -10.16 1.99 9.37
CA GLU A 28 -9.65 2.32 10.70
C GLU A 28 -8.42 3.23 10.64
N GLU A 29 -8.41 4.26 11.49
CA GLU A 29 -7.28 5.18 11.60
C GLU A 29 -6.04 4.47 12.17
N ASP A 30 -4.87 4.82 11.62
CA ASP A 30 -3.55 4.33 12.03
C ASP A 30 -3.32 2.81 11.90
N ALA A 31 -4.16 2.11 11.14
CA ALA A 31 -3.96 0.69 10.78
C ALA A 31 -2.63 0.42 10.03
N LEU A 32 -2.06 1.43 9.35
CA LEU A 32 -0.78 1.32 8.64
C LEU A 32 0.39 1.94 9.43
N GLN A 33 0.22 2.23 10.72
CA GLN A 33 1.27 2.83 11.53
C GLN A 33 2.53 1.95 11.57
N GLU A 34 3.68 2.59 11.36
CA GLU A 34 5.02 1.99 11.19
C GLU A 34 5.22 1.08 9.95
N ALA A 35 4.21 0.92 9.10
CA ALA A 35 4.43 0.38 7.76
C ALA A 35 5.25 1.38 6.91
N GLN A 36 6.03 0.88 5.96
CA GLN A 36 6.83 1.73 5.07
C GLN A 36 6.23 1.76 3.67
N VAL A 37 6.06 2.95 3.08
CA VAL A 37 5.76 3.07 1.65
C VAL A 37 7.02 2.78 0.84
N LEU A 38 6.95 1.80 -0.07
CA LEU A 38 8.06 1.38 -0.94
C LEU A 38 7.95 1.95 -2.35
N ASP A 39 6.74 1.92 -2.90
CA ASP A 39 6.51 2.30 -4.30
C ASP A 39 5.05 2.70 -4.51
N VAL A 40 4.84 3.54 -5.53
CA VAL A 40 3.51 3.94 -6.00
C VAL A 40 3.50 3.80 -7.50
N ARG A 41 2.52 3.07 -8.02
CA ARG A 41 2.30 2.92 -9.46
C ARG A 41 0.96 3.52 -9.84
N PHE A 42 0.94 4.24 -10.95
CA PHE A 42 -0.27 4.79 -11.51
C PHE A 42 -0.41 4.34 -12.97
N ASP A 43 -1.51 3.66 -13.28
CA ASP A 43 -1.94 3.36 -14.63
C ASP A 43 -3.02 4.35 -15.04
N ALA A 44 -2.62 5.35 -15.83
CA ALA A 44 -3.51 6.41 -16.29
C ALA A 44 -4.57 5.93 -17.30
N LEU A 45 -4.31 4.84 -18.04
CA LEU A 45 -5.25 4.30 -19.01
C LEU A 45 -6.38 3.55 -18.32
N ALA A 46 -6.05 2.81 -17.26
CA ALA A 46 -7.03 2.08 -16.47
C ALA A 46 -7.63 2.91 -15.32
N GLY A 47 -7.03 4.06 -14.97
CA GLY A 47 -7.44 4.85 -13.82
C GLY A 47 -7.18 4.13 -12.49
N ILE A 48 -6.07 3.40 -12.40
CA ILE A 48 -5.72 2.54 -11.26
C ILE A 48 -4.45 3.04 -10.58
N ALA A 49 -4.46 3.09 -9.25
CA ALA A 49 -3.28 3.34 -8.43
C ALA A 49 -2.97 2.12 -7.56
N GLY A 50 -1.70 1.76 -7.50
CA GLY A 50 -1.18 0.77 -6.55
C GLY A 50 -0.20 1.43 -5.59
N ILE A 51 -0.30 1.14 -4.31
CA ILE A 51 0.69 1.53 -3.29
C ILE A 51 1.24 0.25 -2.66
N LEU A 52 2.56 0.12 -2.65
CA LEU A 52 3.28 -1.02 -2.10
C LEU A 52 3.86 -0.67 -0.74
N PHE A 53 3.64 -1.54 0.23
CA PHE A 53 4.06 -1.37 1.61
C PHE A 53 4.98 -2.50 2.09
N ASP A 54 5.98 -2.14 2.88
CA ASP A 54 6.68 -3.05 3.78
C ASP A 54 5.92 -3.09 5.11
N LEU A 55 5.54 -4.29 5.57
CA LEU A 55 4.80 -4.49 6.82
C LEU A 55 5.67 -5.03 7.95
N ARG A 56 6.96 -5.29 7.72
CA ARG A 56 7.86 -5.91 8.71
C ARG A 56 8.04 -5.11 10.01
N GLN A 57 7.69 -3.82 9.99
CA GLN A 57 7.70 -2.95 11.17
C GLN A 57 6.30 -2.43 11.54
N ALA A 58 5.26 -2.81 10.80
CA ALA A 58 3.91 -2.35 11.06
C ALA A 58 3.42 -2.82 12.44
N LEU A 59 2.78 -1.92 13.19
CA LEU A 59 2.32 -2.25 14.55
C LEU A 59 1.05 -3.11 14.56
N GLN A 60 0.19 -2.93 13.56
CA GLN A 60 -1.17 -3.50 13.54
C GLN A 60 -1.36 -4.62 12.52
N LEU A 61 -0.40 -4.85 11.61
CA LEU A 61 -0.49 -5.87 10.55
C LEU A 61 0.73 -6.77 10.63
N ARG A 62 0.79 -7.61 11.67
CA ARG A 62 2.05 -8.25 12.11
C ARG A 62 2.30 -9.63 11.50
N GLU A 63 1.30 -10.25 10.89
CA GLU A 63 1.37 -11.63 10.40
C GLU A 63 1.97 -11.77 8.98
N ALA A 64 2.33 -10.66 8.34
CA ALA A 64 2.83 -10.66 6.98
C ALA A 64 3.89 -9.59 6.74
N ASN A 65 4.69 -9.77 5.69
CA ASN A 65 5.79 -8.85 5.39
C ASN A 65 5.45 -7.79 4.33
N THR A 66 4.37 -7.94 3.57
CA THR A 66 4.04 -7.06 2.44
C THR A 66 2.55 -6.71 2.41
N GLY A 67 2.28 -5.42 2.19
CA GLY A 67 0.94 -4.88 2.00
C GLY A 67 0.81 -4.25 0.61
N VAL A 68 -0.37 -4.34 0.01
CA VAL A 68 -0.65 -3.74 -1.30
C VAL A 68 -2.02 -3.09 -1.27
N LEU A 69 -2.08 -1.77 -1.41
CA LEU A 69 -3.32 -1.06 -1.68
C LEU A 69 -3.49 -0.94 -3.20
N VAL A 70 -4.64 -1.35 -3.70
CA VAL A 70 -5.06 -1.13 -5.09
C VAL A 70 -6.31 -0.29 -5.07
N ALA A 71 -6.36 0.77 -5.86
CA ALA A 71 -7.49 1.66 -5.97
C ALA A 71 -7.89 1.86 -7.43
N GLN A 72 -9.19 1.86 -7.70
CA GLN A 72 -9.78 2.00 -9.03
C GLN A 72 -10.67 3.23 -9.12
N GLY A 73 -10.80 3.77 -10.33
CA GLY A 73 -11.49 5.04 -10.54
C GLY A 73 -10.78 6.15 -9.77
N VAL A 74 -9.47 6.30 -9.96
CA VAL A 74 -8.67 7.28 -9.21
C VAL A 74 -9.01 8.71 -9.63
N HIS A 75 -9.48 9.52 -8.68
CA HIS A 75 -9.77 10.95 -8.84
C HIS A 75 -8.59 11.84 -8.44
N GLY A 76 -7.72 11.35 -7.55
CA GLY A 76 -6.58 12.10 -7.07
C GLY A 76 -5.48 11.22 -6.52
N LEU A 77 -4.23 11.51 -6.89
CA LEU A 77 -3.03 10.92 -6.30
C LEU A 77 -2.01 12.04 -6.12
N THR A 78 -1.63 12.33 -4.89
CA THR A 78 -0.73 13.43 -4.57
C THR A 78 0.40 12.96 -3.67
N TRP A 79 1.63 13.31 -4.06
CA TRP A 79 2.81 13.22 -3.21
C TRP A 79 3.26 14.62 -2.82
N ALA A 80 3.42 14.86 -1.51
CA ALA A 80 4.09 16.01 -0.97
C ALA A 80 5.28 15.54 -0.15
N GLY A 81 6.47 16.04 -0.45
CA GLY A 81 7.68 15.67 0.25
C GLY A 81 8.86 16.55 -0.18
N PRO A 82 10.01 16.44 0.48
CA PRO A 82 11.19 17.22 0.10
C PRO A 82 11.62 16.88 -1.34
N GLY A 83 12.03 17.89 -2.10
CA GLY A 83 12.79 17.68 -3.34
C GLY A 83 14.09 16.94 -3.02
N ARG A 84 14.39 15.85 -3.72
CA ARG A 84 15.53 14.98 -3.36
C ARG A 84 16.87 15.62 -3.71
N ASN A 85 17.84 15.48 -2.79
CA ASN A 85 19.27 15.67 -3.04
C ASN A 85 20.14 14.61 -2.32
N THR A 86 19.52 13.52 -1.82
CA THR A 86 20.15 12.52 -0.93
C THR A 86 19.69 11.08 -1.25
N ALA A 87 20.29 10.10 -0.55
CA ALA A 87 20.09 8.65 -0.64
C ALA A 87 18.62 8.18 -0.46
N LEU A 88 18.39 6.87 -0.47
CA LEU A 88 17.08 6.27 -0.18
C LEU A 88 16.56 6.66 1.22
N THR A 89 15.24 6.74 1.37
CA THR A 89 14.57 7.11 2.63
C THR A 89 13.52 6.07 2.96
N ALA A 90 13.50 5.62 4.21
CA ALA A 90 12.39 4.83 4.74
C ALA A 90 11.21 5.76 5.00
N TRP A 91 10.21 5.72 4.13
CA TRP A 91 8.97 6.50 4.27
C TRP A 91 8.00 5.76 5.20
N SER A 92 8.34 5.74 6.48
CA SER A 92 7.53 5.11 7.51
C SER A 92 6.30 5.96 7.83
N ILE A 93 5.17 5.31 7.97
CA ILE A 93 3.87 5.94 8.19
C ILE A 93 3.72 6.23 9.70
N GLY A 94 3.64 7.51 10.04
CA GLY A 94 3.32 7.93 11.41
C GLY A 94 1.81 7.98 11.65
N SER A 95 1.02 8.28 10.62
CA SER A 95 -0.44 8.26 10.68
C SER A 95 -1.08 7.90 9.33
N SER A 96 -2.16 7.12 9.38
CA SER A 96 -2.98 6.73 8.22
C SER A 96 -4.45 7.03 8.48
N ILE A 97 -5.06 7.89 7.67
CA ILE A 97 -6.44 8.33 7.88
C ILE A 97 -7.27 7.94 6.65
N PRO A 98 -8.02 6.83 6.71
CA PRO A 98 -9.01 6.50 5.71
C PRO A 98 -10.31 7.28 5.95
N ARG A 99 -11.00 7.65 4.87
CA ARG A 99 -12.32 8.27 4.91
C ARG A 99 -13.16 7.77 3.75
N ALA A 100 -14.44 7.55 4.02
CA ALA A 100 -15.44 7.35 2.97
C ALA A 100 -16.37 8.58 2.94
N ARG A 101 -16.47 9.27 1.81
CA ARG A 101 -17.35 10.43 1.60
C ARG A 101 -17.86 10.44 0.17
N ASP A 102 -19.15 10.73 -0.02
CA ASP A 102 -19.73 10.98 -1.35
C ASP A 102 -19.41 9.90 -2.39
N GLN A 103 -19.48 8.62 -1.98
CA GLN A 103 -19.12 7.43 -2.78
C GLN A 103 -17.62 7.31 -3.16
N LEU A 104 -16.77 8.16 -2.59
CA LEU A 104 -15.33 8.11 -2.74
C LEU A 104 -14.66 7.62 -1.46
N PHE A 105 -13.58 6.88 -1.67
CA PHE A 105 -12.58 6.56 -0.69
C PHE A 105 -11.45 7.57 -0.75
N GLU A 106 -11.07 8.12 0.40
CA GLU A 106 -9.88 8.94 0.57
C GLU A 106 -8.94 8.26 1.55
N LEU A 107 -7.66 8.17 1.20
CA LEU A 107 -6.59 7.77 2.11
C LEU A 107 -5.56 8.88 2.20
N SER A 108 -5.16 9.20 3.43
CA SER A 108 -4.07 10.11 3.69
C SER A 108 -3.03 9.46 4.59
N LEU A 109 -1.78 9.42 4.13
CA LEU A 109 -0.65 8.90 4.87
C LEU A 109 0.31 10.05 5.21
N ALA A 110 0.54 10.29 6.50
CA ALA A 110 1.58 11.19 6.97
C ALA A 110 2.83 10.38 7.32
N MET A 111 3.98 10.76 6.78
CA MET A 111 5.21 9.97 6.86
C MET A 111 6.34 10.73 7.54
N TRP A 112 7.25 9.98 8.15
CA TRP A 112 8.52 10.43 8.70
C TRP A 112 9.68 9.81 7.88
N PRO A 113 10.92 10.34 7.93
CA PRO A 113 11.47 11.32 8.88
C PRO A 113 11.18 12.79 8.56
N TYR A 114 10.59 13.11 7.41
CA TYR A 114 10.44 14.50 6.97
C TYR A 114 9.10 15.12 7.39
N PRO A 115 9.10 16.22 8.17
CA PRO A 115 7.86 16.94 8.50
C PRO A 115 7.12 17.38 7.25
N GLY A 116 5.82 17.08 7.19
CA GLY A 116 4.96 17.44 6.06
C GLY A 116 5.02 16.47 4.88
N ALA A 117 5.80 15.38 4.94
CA ALA A 117 5.74 14.33 3.94
C ALA A 117 4.37 13.63 3.99
N ARG A 118 3.66 13.62 2.86
CA ARG A 118 2.29 13.12 2.75
C ARG A 118 2.03 12.46 1.41
N LEU A 119 1.40 11.30 1.45
CA LEU A 119 0.80 10.65 0.28
C LEU A 119 -0.72 10.70 0.46
N SER A 120 -1.44 11.06 -0.59
CA SER A 120 -2.90 11.09 -0.56
C SER A 120 -3.48 10.49 -1.82
N LEU A 121 -4.56 9.73 -1.67
CA LEU A 121 -5.24 8.98 -2.71
C LEU A 121 -6.75 9.19 -2.56
N ILE A 122 -7.43 9.43 -3.67
CA ILE A 122 -8.89 9.53 -3.77
C ILE A 122 -9.35 8.62 -4.91
N ALA A 123 -10.28 7.72 -4.65
CA ALA A 123 -10.73 6.71 -5.60
C ALA A 123 -12.18 6.26 -5.33
N GLU A 124 -12.80 5.56 -6.27
CA GLU A 124 -14.15 5.02 -6.13
C GLU A 124 -14.16 3.69 -5.37
N ASP A 125 -13.22 2.81 -5.72
CA ASP A 125 -13.06 1.50 -5.09
C ASP A 125 -11.61 1.31 -4.61
N ALA A 126 -11.44 0.52 -3.55
CA ALA A 126 -10.15 0.15 -3.02
C ALA A 126 -10.12 -1.28 -2.50
N ALA A 127 -8.97 -1.93 -2.60
CA ALA A 127 -8.69 -3.18 -1.92
C ALA A 127 -7.32 -3.09 -1.25
N PHE A 128 -7.23 -3.60 -0.03
CA PHE A 128 -5.96 -3.75 0.65
C PHE A 128 -5.66 -5.23 0.84
N PHE A 129 -4.56 -5.69 0.25
CA PHE A 129 -4.07 -7.05 0.33
C PHE A 129 -2.92 -7.13 1.32
N VAL A 130 -2.93 -8.17 2.14
CA VAL A 130 -1.85 -8.55 3.05
C VAL A 130 -1.32 -9.90 2.60
N GLY A 131 0.00 -10.07 2.65
CA GLY A 131 0.61 -11.35 2.30
C GLY A 131 2.12 -11.32 2.35
N ASN A 132 2.71 -12.42 1.91
CA ASN A 132 4.14 -12.63 2.02
C ASN A 132 4.83 -12.63 0.66
N VAL A 133 5.96 -11.93 0.59
CA VAL A 133 6.97 -12.13 -0.44
C VAL A 133 8.02 -13.09 0.11
N PRO A 134 8.21 -14.28 -0.51
CA PRO A 134 9.21 -15.24 -0.05
C PRO A 134 10.64 -14.69 -0.15
N GLY A 135 11.48 -15.03 0.82
CA GLY A 135 12.90 -14.68 0.81
C GLY A 135 13.25 -13.30 1.36
N LEU A 136 12.27 -12.51 1.80
CA LEU A 136 12.54 -11.30 2.59
C LEU A 136 13.07 -11.69 3.98
N ALA A 137 14.06 -10.93 4.47
CA ALA A 137 14.51 -11.03 5.85
C ALA A 137 13.44 -10.49 6.81
N GLU A 138 13.49 -10.93 8.07
CA GLU A 138 12.57 -10.49 9.13
C GLU A 138 12.57 -8.97 9.34
N ALA A 139 13.75 -8.33 9.28
CA ALA A 139 13.90 -6.89 9.41
C ALA A 139 14.05 -6.22 8.03
N PRO A 140 13.55 -4.98 7.85
CA PRO A 140 13.84 -4.20 6.65
C PRO A 140 15.34 -3.84 6.56
N PRO A 141 15.86 -3.65 5.34
CA PRO A 141 17.27 -3.32 5.15
C PRO A 141 17.59 -1.88 5.58
N ASP A 142 18.85 -1.64 5.93
CA ASP A 142 19.37 -0.29 6.12
C ASP A 142 19.63 0.37 4.75
N TYR A 143 19.10 1.58 4.57
CA TYR A 143 19.22 2.38 3.36
C TYR A 143 20.44 3.31 3.34
N ILE A 144 21.14 3.46 4.46
CA ILE A 144 22.29 4.38 4.58
C ILE A 144 23.36 4.02 3.53
N GLY A 145 23.67 4.99 2.67
CA GLY A 145 24.69 4.85 1.62
C GLY A 145 24.29 3.95 0.45
N ARG A 146 23.03 3.49 0.36
CA ARG A 146 22.55 2.61 -0.73
C ARG A 146 21.70 3.36 -1.75
N ASP A 147 21.73 2.86 -2.97
CA ASP A 147 20.80 3.24 -4.04
C ASP A 147 19.75 2.15 -4.28
N ARG A 148 18.77 2.42 -5.15
CA ARG A 148 17.67 1.49 -5.44
C ARG A 148 18.16 0.19 -6.06
N ALA A 149 19.21 0.23 -6.88
CA ALA A 149 19.75 -0.96 -7.54
C ALA A 149 20.41 -1.90 -6.54
N ALA A 150 21.08 -1.34 -5.53
CA ALA A 150 21.73 -2.10 -4.47
C ALA A 150 20.76 -2.82 -3.53
N LEU A 151 19.48 -2.43 -3.46
CA LEU A 151 18.49 -3.11 -2.61
C LEU A 151 18.06 -4.47 -3.17
N GLY A 152 18.13 -4.68 -4.48
CA GLY A 152 17.79 -5.96 -5.12
C GLY A 152 16.46 -6.56 -4.62
N HIS A 153 16.56 -7.72 -3.95
CA HIS A 153 15.42 -8.48 -3.41
C HIS A 153 15.23 -8.29 -1.90
N GLU A 154 15.89 -7.32 -1.26
CA GLU A 154 15.75 -7.05 0.18
C GLU A 154 14.44 -6.30 0.52
N VAL A 155 13.76 -5.78 -0.50
CA VAL A 155 12.43 -5.16 -0.43
C VAL A 155 11.52 -5.76 -1.50
N SER A 156 10.21 -5.73 -1.26
CA SER A 156 9.24 -6.14 -2.27
C SER A 156 9.21 -5.16 -3.45
N SER A 157 8.81 -5.66 -4.61
CA SER A 157 8.63 -4.91 -5.85
C SER A 157 7.39 -5.39 -6.59
N TRP A 158 6.90 -4.63 -7.55
CA TRP A 158 5.74 -5.04 -8.35
C TRP A 158 5.94 -6.39 -9.08
N ASP A 159 7.18 -6.77 -9.39
CA ASP A 159 7.50 -8.05 -10.02
C ASP A 159 7.73 -9.20 -9.03
N SER A 160 7.73 -8.93 -7.73
CA SER A 160 7.91 -9.93 -6.69
C SER A 160 6.77 -10.94 -6.69
N LEU A 161 7.10 -12.20 -6.39
CA LEU A 161 6.11 -13.23 -6.09
C LEU A 161 5.45 -12.93 -4.75
N PHE A 162 4.15 -13.12 -4.69
CA PHE A 162 3.31 -12.75 -3.56
C PHE A 162 2.33 -13.89 -3.24
N GLU A 163 2.21 -14.15 -1.95
CA GLU A 163 1.29 -15.11 -1.35
C GLU A 163 0.27 -14.33 -0.51
N PRO A 164 -0.87 -13.92 -1.10
CA PRO A 164 -1.90 -13.22 -0.35
C PRO A 164 -2.45 -14.12 0.76
N THR A 165 -2.53 -13.58 1.97
CA THR A 165 -3.13 -14.25 3.14
C THR A 165 -4.52 -13.70 3.43
N SER A 166 -4.71 -12.40 3.25
CA SER A 166 -5.99 -11.73 3.45
C SER A 166 -6.15 -10.50 2.56
N ALA A 167 -7.39 -10.07 2.42
CA ALA A 167 -7.75 -8.83 1.77
C ALA A 167 -9.03 -8.23 2.38
N VAL A 168 -9.08 -6.91 2.40
CA VAL A 168 -10.29 -6.12 2.66
C VAL A 168 -10.61 -5.31 1.42
N PHE A 169 -11.90 -5.10 1.16
CA PHE A 169 -12.40 -4.43 -0.03
C PHE A 169 -13.39 -3.35 0.37
N LEU A 170 -13.20 -2.17 -0.18
CA LEU A 170 -14.13 -1.06 -0.13
C LEU A 170 -14.62 -0.81 -1.56
N GLY A 171 -15.93 -0.74 -1.74
CA GLY A 171 -16.48 -0.37 -3.03
C GLY A 171 -17.90 0.14 -2.93
N GLY A 172 -18.27 0.99 -3.88
CA GLY A 172 -19.62 1.51 -4.00
C GLY A 172 -20.59 0.34 -4.11
N THR A 173 -21.53 0.25 -3.17
CA THR A 173 -22.75 -0.52 -3.44
C THR A 173 -23.34 0.10 -4.70
N GLY A 174 -23.23 -0.61 -5.83
CA GLY A 174 -24.06 -0.32 -6.99
C GLY A 174 -25.48 -0.25 -6.47
N SER A 175 -26.02 0.97 -6.41
CA SER A 175 -27.43 1.17 -6.16
C SER A 175 -28.14 0.45 -7.29
N GLY A 176 -28.74 -0.70 -6.97
CA GLY A 176 -29.83 -1.23 -7.77
C GLY A 176 -30.88 -0.13 -7.86
N GLY A 177 -31.03 0.41 -9.07
CA GLY A 177 -32.09 1.31 -9.50
C GLY A 177 -32.54 0.86 -10.87
#